data_AF-A0A433B6Z7-F1
#
_entry.id   AF-A0A433B6Z7-F1
#
_cell.length_a   1.000
_cell.length_b   1.000
_cell.length_c   1.000
_cell.angle_alpha   90.00
_cell.angle_beta   90.00
_cell.angle_gamma   90.00
#
_symmetry.space_group_name_H-M   'P 1'
#
loop_
_entity.id
_entity.type
_entity.pdbx_description
1 polymer ?
#
loop_
_entity_poly.entity_id
_entity_poly.type
_entity_poly.pdbx_seq_one_letter_code
_entity_poly.pdbx_strand_id
1 'polypeptide(L)'
;MQQILWTEIVIKAVAGLVLLLVPLSALAIAGLARPPTGLWPRLSGALLLAIVASIWIGMRYPASRGSVGPAALVPLNLFPAAVLIAALVMGTAAPTRRGKLVLGLSAITLTLLAFLEIAHA
;
A
#
# COMPACT_ATOMS: atom_id res chain seq x y z
N MET A 1 15.51 11.56 0.64
CA MET A 1 14.13 11.82 0.19
C MET A 1 13.78 11.18 -1.16
N GLN A 2 14.42 11.56 -2.28
CA GLN A 2 14.00 11.10 -3.63
C GLN A 2 14.01 9.57 -3.83
N GLN A 3 15.00 8.85 -3.30
CA GLN A 3 15.06 7.39 -3.38
C GLN A 3 13.91 6.69 -2.63
N ILE A 4 13.46 7.26 -1.51
CA ILE A 4 12.35 6.72 -0.72
C ILE A 4 11.05 6.83 -1.51
N LEU A 5 10.79 8.00 -2.11
CA LEU A 5 9.61 8.23 -2.96
C LEU A 5 9.56 7.29 -4.18
N TRP A 6 10.71 7.04 -4.82
CA TRP A 6 10.78 6.07 -5.92
C TRP A 6 10.50 4.64 -5.46
N THR A 7 11.02 4.26 -4.30
CA THR A 7 10.78 2.93 -3.70
C THR A 7 9.29 2.73 -3.45
N GLU A 8 8.65 3.74 -2.88
CA GLU A 8 7.22 3.73 -2.59
C GLU A 8 6.36 3.68 -3.85
N ILE A 9 6.73 4.44 -4.89
CA ILE A 9 6.11 4.35 -6.21
C ILE A 9 6.17 2.93 -6.74
N VAL A 10 7.33 2.29 -6.74
CA VAL A 10 7.49 0.94 -7.32
C VAL A 10 6.64 -0.07 -6.54
N ILE A 11 6.72 -0.06 -5.21
CA ILE A 11 5.97 -1.00 -4.36
C ILE A 11 4.45 -0.81 -4.58
N LYS A 12 3.96 0.43 -4.48
CA LYS A 12 2.52 0.73 -4.63
C LYS A 12 2.04 0.51 -6.06
N ALA A 13 2.87 0.76 -7.07
CA ALA A 13 2.52 0.54 -8.47
C ALA A 13 2.36 -0.97 -8.77
N VAL A 14 3.31 -1.79 -8.33
CA VAL A 14 3.25 -3.24 -8.51
C VAL A 14 2.06 -3.81 -7.77
N ALA A 15 1.88 -3.47 -6.49
CA ALA A 15 0.73 -3.92 -5.71
C ALA A 15 -0.59 -3.44 -6.33
N GLY A 16 -0.64 -2.18 -6.79
CA GLY A 16 -1.79 -1.57 -7.43
C GLY A 16 -2.19 -2.28 -8.72
N LEU A 17 -1.23 -2.52 -9.62
CA LEU A 17 -1.46 -3.25 -10.88
C LEU A 17 -1.89 -4.69 -10.64
N VAL A 18 -1.26 -5.40 -9.70
CA VAL A 18 -1.62 -6.78 -9.37
C VAL A 18 -3.06 -6.85 -8.85
N LEU A 19 -3.44 -5.95 -7.95
CA LEU A 19 -4.80 -5.90 -7.40
C LEU A 19 -5.84 -5.42 -8.42
N LEU A 20 -5.46 -4.57 -9.37
CA LEU A 20 -6.37 -4.08 -10.42
C LEU A 20 -6.63 -5.14 -11.50
N LEU A 21 -5.56 -5.75 -12.02
CA LEU A 21 -5.62 -6.64 -13.19
C LEU A 21 -6.03 -8.06 -12.82
N VAL A 22 -5.46 -8.60 -11.73
CA VAL A 22 -5.62 -10.01 -11.34
C VAL A 22 -6.02 -10.17 -9.86
N PRO A 23 -7.08 -9.47 -9.39
CA PRO A 23 -7.43 -9.37 -7.96
C PRO A 23 -7.62 -10.72 -7.27
N LEU A 24 -8.43 -11.61 -7.85
CA LEU A 24 -8.79 -12.87 -7.22
C LEU A 24 -7.62 -13.85 -7.20
N SER A 25 -6.81 -13.87 -8.27
CA SER A 25 -5.58 -14.65 -8.35
C SER A 25 -4.53 -14.14 -7.36
N ALA A 26 -4.40 -12.82 -7.21
CA ALA A 26 -3.50 -12.21 -6.25
C ALA A 26 -3.88 -12.60 -4.81
N LEU A 27 -5.15 -12.46 -4.44
CA LEU A 27 -5.65 -12.87 -3.12
C LEU A 27 -5.49 -14.38 -2.88
N ALA A 28 -5.77 -15.18 -3.90
CA ALA A 28 -5.58 -16.63 -3.89
C ALA A 28 -4.15 -17.03 -3.57
N ILE A 29 -3.19 -16.47 -4.32
CA ILE A 29 -1.76 -16.73 -4.15
C ILE A 29 -1.29 -16.19 -2.80
N ALA A 30 -1.75 -15.02 -2.39
CA ALA A 30 -1.42 -14.45 -1.08
C ALA A 30 -1.98 -15.27 0.10
N GLY A 31 -2.93 -16.18 -0.13
CA GLY A 31 -3.59 -16.95 0.94
C GLY A 31 -4.59 -16.12 1.74
N LEU A 32 -5.16 -15.08 1.11
CA LEU A 32 -6.17 -14.20 1.68
C LEU A 32 -7.59 -14.72 1.37
N ALA A 33 -8.58 -14.24 2.13
CA ALA A 33 -9.98 -14.54 1.88
C ALA A 33 -10.37 -14.06 0.47
N ARG A 34 -11.10 -14.90 -0.27
CA ARG A 34 -11.55 -14.59 -1.63
C ARG A 34 -12.99 -14.07 -1.57
N PRO A 35 -13.23 -12.77 -1.79
CA PRO A 35 -14.59 -12.27 -1.92
C PRO A 35 -15.26 -12.83 -3.18
N PRO A 36 -16.61 -12.86 -3.23
CA PRO A 36 -17.35 -13.34 -4.41
C PRO A 36 -17.11 -12.46 -5.64
N THR A 37 -16.77 -11.18 -5.44
CA THR A 37 -16.43 -10.24 -6.51
C THR A 37 -15.05 -9.63 -6.29
N GLY A 38 -14.34 -9.34 -7.38
CA GLY A 38 -13.04 -8.66 -7.34
C GLY A 38 -13.11 -7.15 -7.14
N LEU A 39 -14.26 -6.57 -6.79
CA LEU A 39 -14.47 -5.13 -6.74
C LEU A 39 -13.58 -4.46 -5.68
N TRP A 40 -13.63 -4.91 -4.43
CA TRP A 40 -12.85 -4.33 -3.34
C TRP A 40 -11.33 -4.36 -3.60
N PRO A 41 -10.74 -5.49 -4.03
CA PRO A 41 -9.33 -5.51 -4.39
C PRO A 41 -9.00 -4.54 -5.53
N ARG A 42 -9.84 -4.44 -6.57
CA ARG A 42 -9.62 -3.51 -7.68
C ARG A 42 -9.67 -2.05 -7.26
N LEU A 43 -10.59 -1.69 -6.36
CA LEU A 43 -10.67 -0.34 -5.81
C LEU A 43 -9.42 0.01 -5.01
N SER A 44 -8.95 -0.91 -4.16
CA SER A 44 -7.67 -0.74 -3.45
C SER A 44 -6.50 -0.60 -4.44
N GLY A 45 -6.49 -1.41 -5.50
CA GLY A 45 -5.48 -1.32 -6.57
C GLY A 45 -5.50 0.04 -7.29
N ALA A 46 -6.69 0.53 -7.66
CA ALA A 46 -6.87 1.84 -8.27
C ALA A 46 -6.44 2.98 -7.34
N LEU A 47 -6.74 2.89 -6.03
CA LEU A 47 -6.31 3.87 -5.04
C LEU A 47 -4.78 3.92 -4.93
N LEU A 48 -4.11 2.76 -4.88
CA LEU A 48 -2.65 2.70 -4.88
C LEU A 48 -2.05 3.36 -6.13
N LEU A 49 -2.63 3.12 -7.30
CA LEU A 49 -2.18 3.76 -8.55
C LEU A 49 -2.44 5.26 -8.57
N ALA A 50 -3.55 5.73 -7.98
CA ALA A 50 -3.80 7.16 -7.82
C ALA A 50 -2.77 7.82 -6.91
N ILE A 51 -2.38 7.17 -5.81
CA ILE A 51 -1.29 7.63 -4.93
C ILE A 51 0.03 7.68 -5.70
N VAL A 52 0.36 6.62 -6.45
CA VAL A 52 1.57 6.56 -7.30
C VAL A 52 1.61 7.73 -8.28
N ALA A 53 0.50 7.98 -8.99
CA ALA A 53 0.40 9.08 -9.93
C ALA A 53 0.60 10.43 -9.23
N SER A 54 0.01 10.60 -8.03
CA SER A 54 0.14 11.83 -7.25
C SER A 54 1.58 12.09 -6.79
N ILE A 55 2.30 11.08 -6.29
CA ILE A 55 3.72 11.19 -5.93
C ILE A 55 4.55 11.53 -7.16
N TRP A 56 4.32 10.84 -8.27
CA TRP A 56 5.06 11.07 -9.51
C TRP A 56 4.85 12.48 -10.06
N ILE A 57 3.61 12.98 -10.04
CA ILE A 57 3.29 14.36 -10.42
C ILE A 57 4.04 15.36 -9.54
N GLY A 58 4.04 15.15 -8.21
CA GLY A 58 4.75 16.02 -7.27
C GLY A 58 6.27 16.04 -7.51
N MET A 59 6.86 14.90 -7.88
CA MET A 59 8.28 14.84 -8.23
C MET A 59 8.59 15.46 -9.59
N ARG A 60 7.74 15.25 -10.60
CA ARG A 60 7.99 15.70 -11.97
C ARG A 60 7.67 17.18 -12.16
N TYR A 61 6.68 17.69 -11.43
CA TYR A 61 6.18 19.06 -11.51
C TYR A 61 6.15 19.69 -10.11
N PRO A 62 7.28 20.19 -9.59
CA PRO A 62 7.37 20.73 -8.22
C PRO A 62 6.45 21.92 -7.95
N ALA A 63 6.03 22.64 -9.00
CA ALA A 63 5.08 23.75 -8.90
C ALA A 63 3.60 23.29 -8.86
N SER A 64 3.32 21.99 -9.04
CA SER A 64 1.95 21.47 -9.00
C SER A 64 1.39 21.55 -7.59
N ARG A 65 0.18 22.11 -7.45
CA ARG A 65 -0.54 22.17 -6.18
C ARG A 65 -1.42 20.92 -6.05
N GLY A 66 -1.45 20.30 -4.87
CA GLY A 66 -2.30 19.14 -4.58
C GLY A 66 -1.65 17.78 -4.85
N SER A 67 -0.37 17.72 -5.24
CA SER A 67 0.37 16.45 -5.23
C SER A 67 0.62 15.97 -3.80
N VAL A 68 0.62 14.65 -3.61
CA VAL A 68 0.95 14.03 -2.32
C VAL A 68 2.45 14.15 -2.08
N GLY A 69 2.82 15.03 -1.14
CA GLY A 69 4.19 15.19 -0.66
C GLY A 69 4.53 14.26 0.52
N PRO A 70 5.80 14.24 0.97
CA PRO A 70 6.29 13.35 2.01
C PRO A 70 5.46 13.37 3.31
N ALA A 71 5.05 14.56 3.77
CA ALA A 71 4.23 14.70 4.97
C ALA A 71 2.86 14.02 4.86
N ALA A 72 2.28 13.95 3.65
CA ALA A 72 1.00 13.28 3.41
C ALA A 72 1.14 11.77 3.22
N LEU A 73 2.33 11.27 2.88
CA LEU A 73 2.61 9.83 2.76
C LEU A 73 2.68 9.14 4.12
N VAL A 74 3.13 9.85 5.16
CA VAL A 74 3.21 9.33 6.52
C VAL A 74 1.86 8.79 7.01
N PRO A 75 0.76 9.57 7.04
CA PRO A 75 -0.55 9.04 7.43
C PRO A 75 -1.10 8.01 6.43
N LEU A 76 -0.81 8.15 5.13
CA LEU A 76 -1.22 7.17 4.10
C LEU A 76 -0.53 5.81 4.26
N ASN A 77 0.61 5.75 4.94
CA ASN A 77 1.32 4.52 5.26
C ASN A 77 0.97 4.00 6.65
N LEU A 78 0.94 4.87 7.67
CA LEU A 78 0.64 4.46 9.05
C LEU A 78 -0.79 3.98 9.24
N PHE A 79 -1.78 4.61 8.61
CA PHE A 79 -3.18 4.20 8.76
C PHE A 79 -3.44 2.76 8.28
N PRO A 80 -3.11 2.37 7.03
CA PRO A 80 -3.26 0.98 6.61
C PRO A 80 -2.36 0.03 7.40
N ALA A 81 -1.15 0.43 7.80
CA ALA A 81 -0.31 -0.40 8.67
C ALA A 81 -1.01 -0.71 10.01
N ALA A 82 -1.59 0.30 10.66
CA ALA A 82 -2.32 0.15 11.91
C ALA A 82 -3.55 -0.77 11.75
N VAL A 83 -4.31 -0.63 10.67
CA VAL A 83 -5.45 -1.50 10.36
C VAL A 83 -5.00 -2.96 10.17
N LEU A 84 -3.91 -3.18 9.44
CA LEU A 84 -3.35 -4.52 9.22
C LEU A 84 -2.84 -5.14 10.52
N ILE A 85 -2.12 -4.37 11.34
CA ILE A 85 -1.64 -4.82 12.66
C ILE A 85 -2.82 -5.18 13.56
N ALA A 86 -3.84 -4.33 13.63
CA ALA A 86 -5.03 -4.57 14.43
C ALA A 86 -5.73 -5.87 14.00
N ALA A 87 -5.92 -6.07 12.69
CA ALA A 87 -6.51 -7.30 12.16
C ALA A 87 -5.66 -8.55 12.46
N LEU A 88 -4.32 -8.43 12.45
CA LEU A 88 -3.41 -9.53 12.79
C LEU A 88 -3.50 -9.88 14.28
N VAL A 89 -3.52 -8.88 15.16
CA VAL A 89 -3.64 -9.04 16.62
C VAL A 89 -5.01 -9.64 16.99
N MET A 90 -6.09 -9.19 16.35
CA MET A 90 -7.43 -9.73 16.55
C MET A 90 -7.62 -11.14 15.93
N GLY A 91 -6.64 -11.64 15.17
CA GLY A 91 -6.73 -12.93 14.49
C GLY A 91 -7.69 -12.96 13.29
N THR A 92 -8.21 -11.81 12.85
CA THR A 92 -9.19 -11.66 11.76
C THR A 92 -8.56 -11.38 10.40
N ALA A 93 -7.25 -11.12 10.34
CA ALA A 93 -6.56 -10.67 9.13
C ALA A 93 -6.63 -11.63 7.93
N ALA A 94 -6.43 -12.94 8.15
CA ALA A 94 -6.39 -13.92 7.06
C ALA A 94 -6.70 -15.34 7.53
N PRO A 95 -7.30 -16.17 6.66
CA PRO A 95 -7.64 -17.56 6.98
C PRO A 95 -6.41 -18.49 7.00
N THR A 96 -5.34 -18.15 6.27
CA THR A 96 -4.13 -18.99 6.16
C THR A 96 -2.93 -18.38 6.88
N ARG A 97 -1.98 -19.22 7.31
CA ARG A 97 -0.69 -18.75 7.87
C ARG A 97 0.09 -17.89 6.88
N ARG A 98 0.11 -18.29 5.60
CA ARG A 98 0.75 -17.54 4.52
C ARG A 98 0.13 -16.14 4.37
N GLY A 99 -1.21 -16.04 4.39
CA GLY A 99 -1.90 -14.75 4.33
C GLY A 99 -1.53 -13.84 5.49
N LYS A 100 -1.44 -14.37 6.71
CA LYS A 100 -0.99 -13.62 7.88
C LYS A 100 0.45 -13.10 7.72
N LEU A 101 1.34 -13.92 7.17
CA LEU A 101 2.72 -13.50 6.86
C LEU A 101 2.76 -12.38 5.81
N VAL A 102 2.00 -12.50 4.72
CA VAL A 102 1.93 -11.47 3.67
C VAL A 102 1.43 -10.14 4.23
N LEU A 103 0.37 -10.16 5.05
CA LEU A 103 -0.15 -8.95 5.69
C LEU A 103 0.81 -8.39 6.74
N GLY A 104 1.51 -9.24 7.48
CA GLY A 104 2.54 -8.83 8.43
C GLY A 104 3.71 -8.11 7.75
N LEU A 105 4.24 -8.68 6.66
CA LEU A 105 5.28 -8.04 5.86
C LEU A 105 4.80 -6.72 5.25
N SER A 106 3.54 -6.66 4.80
CA SER A 106 2.93 -5.44 4.28
C SER A 106 2.86 -4.35 5.35
N ALA A 107 2.39 -4.70 6.55
CA ALA A 107 2.33 -3.78 7.68
C ALA A 107 3.72 -3.26 8.09
N ILE A 108 4.72 -4.15 8.19
CA ILE A 108 6.10 -3.77 8.49
C ILE A 108 6.63 -2.82 7.42
N THR A 109 6.43 -3.15 6.14
CA THR A 109 6.90 -2.32 5.01
C THR A 109 6.30 -0.92 5.06
N LEU A 110 4.99 -0.81 5.29
CA LEU A 110 4.30 0.48 5.40
C LEU A 110 4.80 1.29 6.61
N THR A 111 4.96 0.67 7.77
CA THR A 111 5.52 1.33 8.96
C THR A 111 6.95 1.82 8.74
N LEU A 112 7.79 1.01 8.08
CA LEU A 112 9.17 1.40 7.75
C LEU A 112 9.19 2.58 6.78
N LEU A 113 8.36 2.57 5.74
CA LEU A 113 8.25 3.70 4.81
C LEU A 113 7.84 4.99 5.53
N ALA A 114 6.82 4.92 6.39
CA ALA A 114 6.39 6.08 7.19
C ALA A 114 7.50 6.61 8.11
N PHE A 115 8.24 5.75 8.80
CA PHE A 115 9.36 6.20 9.65
C PHE A 115 10.53 6.74 8.84
N LEU A 116 10.82 6.17 7.67
CA LEU A 116 11.83 6.70 6.77
C LEU A 116 11.43 8.07 6.22
N GLU A 117 10.15 8.28 5.92
CA GLU A 117 9.63 9.59 5.54
C GLU A 117 9.78 10.60 6.67
N ILE A 118 9.39 10.26 7.91
CA ILE A 118 9.57 11.14 9.09
C ILE A 118 11.05 11.47 9.31
N ALA A 119 11.94 10.47 9.21
CA ALA A 119 13.36 10.66 9.48
C ALA A 119 14.09 11.50 8.42
N HIS A 120 13.53 11.60 7.21
CA HIS A 120 14.14 12.33 6.09
C HIS A 120 13.28 13.50 5.59
N ALA A 121 12.21 13.85 6.32
CA ALA A 121 11.30 14.98 6.05
C ALA A 121 11.93 16.34 6.38
#